data_AF-A0A2P8AIF1-F1
#
_entry.id   AF-A0A2P8AIF1-F1
#
_cell.length_a   1.000
_cell.length_b   1.000
_cell.length_c   1.000
_cell.angle_alpha   90.00
_cell.angle_beta   90.00
_cell.angle_gamma   90.00
#
_symmetry.space_group_name_H-M   'P 1'
#
loop_
_entity.id
_entity.type
_entity.pdbx_description
1 polymer ?
#
loop_
_entity_poly.entity_id
_entity_poly.type
_entity_poly.pdbx_seq_one_letter_code
_entity_poly.pdbx_strand_id
1 'polypeptide(L)'
;MPKATTESHIRTYTSISHTKMLPKPTDVFYYPPDIAHDLDNLDLADQQKAEVLATSWEYTRCVIPQYTNWKRYVAFLRCIIVAVIAEYRGNVVNLTESDDILGYSVNGLIDDVFKGTAGHELMGREFKAFLLMTGEKTSERRNGELFRRYVNALSHNPQQWFRMRDCDALARFTIAGASVCNDSGNLWFNEEQFIILAELGDIMYDAVAFYKHRSEGETHSTFVYMPQDLRVKSFHVARELLWALDTAWARLPSHQIVINFVRFFGGTIHMLTRRYRFVEEDLSIGKLEDEDVVEQTRRNVKLWNRVEEKDEKFQENSSRYKEIISKHSEDLMFPGLAHALETAETGRCTDCVYRSSSGAQGVGEFGGVQLCPACREQWRQYLEALPQRVIEVFPEVLDVPGFSRS
;
A
#
# COMPACT_ATOMS: atom_id res chain seq x y z
N MET A 1 26.46 -14.22 -69.47
CA MET A 1 27.28 -14.04 -68.24
C MET A 1 26.65 -12.93 -67.40
N PRO A 2 26.66 -12.99 -66.07
CA PRO A 2 25.86 -13.89 -65.23
C PRO A 2 24.85 -13.12 -64.34
N LYS A 3 23.88 -13.88 -63.83
CA LYS A 3 22.83 -13.48 -62.89
C LYS A 3 23.42 -13.01 -61.55
N ALA A 4 22.95 -11.88 -61.03
CA ALA A 4 23.16 -11.49 -59.64
C ALA A 4 21.93 -11.88 -58.81
N THR A 5 22.10 -12.93 -58.01
CA THR A 5 21.18 -13.39 -56.97
C THR A 5 21.31 -12.48 -55.75
N THR A 6 20.23 -11.78 -55.38
CA THR A 6 20.09 -11.16 -54.07
C THR A 6 19.62 -12.21 -53.07
N GLU A 7 20.55 -12.81 -52.33
CA GLU A 7 20.26 -13.62 -51.16
C GLU A 7 19.89 -12.70 -49.98
N SER A 8 18.65 -12.81 -49.53
CA SER A 8 18.16 -12.23 -48.28
C SER A 8 18.69 -13.06 -47.11
N HIS A 9 19.65 -12.52 -46.35
CA HIS A 9 20.00 -13.08 -45.05
C HIS A 9 18.92 -12.72 -44.02
N ILE A 10 17.88 -13.54 -43.96
CA ILE A 10 17.02 -13.67 -42.78
C ILE A 10 17.89 -14.29 -41.69
N ARG A 11 18.34 -13.48 -40.72
CA ARG A 11 18.87 -14.00 -39.46
C ARG A 11 17.70 -14.61 -38.68
N THR A 12 17.49 -15.90 -38.87
CA THR A 12 16.74 -16.72 -37.92
C THR A 12 17.47 -16.68 -36.58
N TYR A 13 16.88 -16.00 -35.59
CA TYR A 13 17.26 -16.19 -34.20
C TYR A 13 16.87 -17.61 -33.82
N THR A 14 17.85 -18.51 -33.85
CA THR A 14 17.78 -19.81 -33.18
C THR A 14 17.46 -19.58 -31.72
N SER A 15 16.37 -20.19 -31.25
CA SER A 15 15.97 -20.18 -29.85
C SER A 15 17.14 -20.65 -28.99
N ILE A 16 17.55 -19.81 -28.05
CA ILE A 16 18.53 -20.21 -27.05
C ILE A 16 17.85 -21.26 -26.19
N SER A 17 18.49 -22.42 -26.17
CA SER A 17 18.17 -23.63 -25.43
C SER A 17 17.77 -23.36 -23.98
N HIS A 18 16.85 -24.18 -23.47
CA HIS A 18 16.57 -24.39 -22.05
C HIS A 18 17.78 -24.12 -21.16
N THR A 19 17.87 -22.90 -20.63
CA THR A 19 18.77 -22.60 -19.54
C THR A 19 18.34 -23.49 -18.39
N LYS A 20 19.21 -24.42 -18.00
CA LYS A 20 19.04 -25.24 -16.80
C LYS A 20 18.83 -24.24 -15.65
N MET A 21 17.61 -24.10 -15.15
CA MET A 21 17.33 -23.22 -14.01
C MET A 21 18.26 -23.65 -12.88
N LEU A 22 19.12 -22.72 -12.46
CA LEU A 22 19.93 -22.93 -11.27
C LEU A 22 18.96 -23.22 -10.09
N PRO A 23 19.34 -24.10 -9.14
CA PRO A 23 18.53 -24.31 -7.95
C PRO A 23 18.24 -22.96 -7.30
N LYS A 24 16.96 -22.68 -7.04
CA LYS A 24 16.58 -21.46 -6.33
C LYS A 24 17.29 -21.48 -4.97
N PRO A 25 18.01 -20.40 -4.58
CA PRO A 25 18.63 -20.33 -3.27
C PRO A 25 17.60 -20.60 -2.16
N THR A 26 18.00 -21.31 -1.10
CA THR A 26 17.15 -21.49 0.07
C THR A 26 17.03 -20.15 0.81
N ASP A 27 15.80 -19.76 1.11
CA ASP A 27 15.55 -18.54 1.87
C ASP A 27 16.04 -18.67 3.31
N VAL A 28 16.72 -17.62 3.80
CA VAL A 28 17.10 -17.47 5.20
C VAL A 28 16.24 -16.37 5.80
N PHE A 29 15.60 -16.66 6.94
CA PHE A 29 14.73 -15.71 7.62
C PHE A 29 15.49 -14.95 8.71
N TYR A 30 15.35 -13.63 8.72
CA TYR A 30 15.97 -12.74 9.70
C TYR A 30 14.90 -11.95 10.44
N TYR A 31 14.93 -12.01 11.77
CA TYR A 31 14.13 -11.18 12.66
C TYR A 31 14.76 -11.19 14.06
N PRO A 32 14.55 -10.14 14.89
CA PRO A 32 15.13 -10.09 16.22
C PRO A 32 14.49 -11.11 17.17
N PRO A 33 15.22 -11.56 18.22
CA PRO A 33 14.68 -12.48 19.23
C PRO A 33 13.41 -11.96 19.92
N ASP A 34 13.24 -10.64 20.02
CA ASP A 34 12.12 -9.96 20.67
C ASP A 34 10.74 -10.33 20.09
N ILE A 35 10.68 -10.84 18.86
CA ILE A 35 9.44 -11.26 18.18
C ILE A 35 9.42 -12.74 17.80
N ALA A 36 10.46 -13.52 18.18
CA ALA A 36 10.63 -14.88 17.67
C ALA A 36 9.50 -15.84 18.08
N HIS A 37 8.80 -15.54 19.17
CA HIS A 37 7.75 -16.36 19.78
C HIS A 37 6.37 -15.70 19.70
N ASP A 38 6.27 -14.55 19.03
CA ASP A 38 5.06 -13.75 19.01
C ASP A 38 3.88 -14.47 18.32
N LEU A 39 4.15 -15.47 17.47
CA LEU A 39 3.14 -16.23 16.72
C LEU A 39 2.99 -17.68 17.19
N ASP A 40 3.61 -18.07 18.31
CA ASP A 40 3.66 -19.48 18.76
C ASP A 40 2.25 -20.05 19.00
N ASN A 41 1.36 -19.22 19.55
CA ASN A 41 -0.01 -19.60 19.89
C ASN A 41 -1.00 -19.53 18.71
N LEU A 42 -0.55 -19.11 17.53
CA LEU A 42 -1.40 -19.04 16.33
C LEU A 42 -1.35 -20.35 15.56
N ASP A 43 -2.52 -20.73 15.04
CA ASP A 43 -2.68 -21.86 14.12
C ASP A 43 -2.25 -21.47 12.69
N LEU A 44 -0.92 -21.40 12.51
CA LEU A 44 -0.21 -21.12 11.27
C LEU A 44 0.91 -22.15 11.11
N ALA A 45 1.22 -22.54 9.87
CA ALA A 45 2.38 -23.38 9.62
C ALA A 45 3.68 -22.64 9.97
N ASP A 46 4.70 -23.35 10.46
CA ASP A 46 5.97 -22.75 10.88
C ASP A 46 6.62 -21.89 9.79
N GLN A 47 6.55 -22.35 8.53
CA GLN A 47 7.04 -21.58 7.39
C GLN A 47 6.27 -20.26 7.21
N GLN A 48 4.96 -20.24 7.44
CA GLN A 48 4.16 -19.02 7.37
C GLN A 48 4.49 -18.08 8.53
N LYS A 49 4.68 -18.62 9.75
CA LYS A 49 5.13 -17.82 10.91
C LYS A 49 6.47 -17.15 10.62
N ALA A 50 7.45 -17.90 10.12
CA ALA A 50 8.76 -17.37 9.75
C ALA A 50 8.67 -16.31 8.63
N GLU A 51 7.85 -16.55 7.61
CA GLU A 51 7.62 -15.59 6.51
C GLU A 51 6.99 -14.29 7.03
N VAL A 52 5.99 -14.36 7.93
CA VAL A 52 5.37 -13.19 8.56
C VAL A 52 6.43 -12.39 9.34
N LEU A 53 7.13 -13.04 10.28
CA LEU A 53 8.11 -12.36 11.13
C LEU A 53 9.24 -11.71 10.32
N ALA A 54 9.77 -12.42 9.32
CA ALA A 54 10.81 -11.89 8.44
C ALA A 54 10.30 -10.76 7.55
N THR A 55 9.11 -10.90 6.95
CA THR A 55 8.52 -9.85 6.11
C THR A 55 8.26 -8.59 6.92
N SER A 56 7.71 -8.71 8.13
CA SER A 56 7.48 -7.57 9.01
C SER A 56 8.79 -6.91 9.42
N TRP A 57 9.82 -7.69 9.75
CA TRP A 57 11.14 -7.14 10.07
C TRP A 57 11.76 -6.40 8.88
N GLU A 58 11.80 -7.01 7.70
CA GLU A 58 12.33 -6.40 6.48
C GLU A 58 11.58 -5.12 6.12
N TYR A 59 10.24 -5.12 6.22
CA TYR A 59 9.41 -3.95 6.00
C TYR A 59 9.77 -2.83 6.97
N THR A 60 9.74 -3.10 8.28
CA THR A 60 10.06 -2.12 9.33
C THR A 60 11.49 -1.56 9.19
N ARG A 61 12.48 -2.40 8.83
CA ARG A 61 13.86 -1.96 8.56
C ARG A 61 13.98 -1.08 7.32
N CYS A 62 13.17 -1.31 6.28
CA CYS A 62 13.17 -0.47 5.09
C CYS A 62 12.56 0.91 5.39
N VAL A 63 11.39 0.93 6.04
CA VAL A 63 10.61 2.17 6.22
C VAL A 63 11.07 3.01 7.42
N ILE A 64 11.72 2.39 8.41
CA ILE A 64 12.35 3.06 9.56
C ILE A 64 13.78 2.52 9.71
N PRO A 65 14.73 2.96 8.86
CA PRO A 65 16.09 2.40 8.82
C PRO A 65 16.94 2.82 10.02
N GLN A 66 16.58 3.89 10.72
CA GLN A 66 17.25 4.38 11.92
C GLN A 66 16.24 4.45 13.07
N TYR A 67 16.70 4.19 14.29
CA TYR A 67 15.90 4.30 15.51
C TYR A 67 16.81 4.61 16.69
N THR A 68 16.29 5.34 17.67
CA THR A 68 16.94 5.61 18.97
C THR A 68 16.15 4.98 20.12
N ASN A 69 14.88 4.63 19.88
CA ASN A 69 13.98 4.06 20.86
C ASN A 69 13.59 2.62 20.48
N TRP A 70 14.37 1.64 20.93
CA TRP A 70 14.15 0.22 20.61
C TRP A 70 12.78 -0.30 21.06
N LYS A 71 12.28 0.15 22.22
CA LYS A 71 10.98 -0.29 22.73
C LYS A 71 9.86 0.10 21.77
N ARG A 72 9.80 1.38 21.36
CA ARG A 72 8.82 1.85 20.37
C ARG A 72 9.00 1.17 19.03
N TYR A 73 10.24 0.93 18.63
CA TYR A 73 10.57 0.24 17.39
C TYR A 73 10.01 -1.19 17.33
N VAL A 74 10.18 -1.96 18.41
CA VAL A 74 9.63 -3.33 18.51
C VAL A 74 8.11 -3.31 18.59
N ALA A 75 7.51 -2.33 19.29
CA ALA A 75 6.05 -2.18 19.29
C ALA A 75 5.50 -1.85 17.89
N PHE A 76 6.17 -0.97 17.15
CA PHE A 76 5.81 -0.67 15.75
C PHE A 76 5.96 -1.91 14.86
N LEU A 77 7.03 -2.69 15.02
CA LEU A 77 7.23 -3.96 14.33
C LEU A 77 6.08 -4.95 14.58
N ARG A 78 5.56 -5.01 15.82
CA ARG A 78 4.37 -5.82 16.15
C ARG A 78 3.10 -5.31 15.49
N CYS A 79 2.93 -3.99 15.33
CA CYS A 79 1.86 -3.45 14.48
C CYS A 79 1.99 -3.95 13.04
N ILE A 80 3.20 -3.98 12.48
CA ILE A 80 3.44 -4.52 11.12
C ILE A 80 3.20 -6.04 11.04
N ILE A 81 3.47 -6.81 12.09
CA ILE A 81 3.11 -8.24 12.17
C ILE A 81 1.60 -8.44 12.03
N VAL A 82 0.82 -7.71 12.83
CA VAL A 82 -0.65 -7.75 12.76
C VAL A 82 -1.14 -7.30 11.38
N ALA A 83 -0.54 -6.25 10.82
CA ALA A 83 -0.88 -5.75 9.50
C ALA A 83 -0.63 -6.77 8.38
N VAL A 84 0.55 -7.39 8.36
CA VAL A 84 0.89 -8.43 7.38
C VAL A 84 -0.09 -9.59 7.44
N ILE A 85 -0.47 -10.05 8.64
CA ILE A 85 -1.47 -11.12 8.78
C ILE A 85 -2.85 -10.66 8.28
N ALA A 86 -3.26 -9.43 8.59
CA ALA A 86 -4.50 -8.86 8.07
C ALA A 86 -4.52 -8.86 6.54
N GLU A 87 -3.40 -8.57 5.86
CA GLU A 87 -3.33 -8.45 4.40
C GLU A 87 -3.51 -9.77 3.62
N TYR A 88 -3.37 -10.94 4.26
CA TYR A 88 -3.61 -12.22 3.58
C TYR A 88 -4.60 -13.15 4.31
N ARG A 89 -4.92 -12.87 5.58
CA ARG A 89 -5.81 -13.71 6.39
C ARG A 89 -6.73 -12.86 7.28
N GLY A 90 -7.53 -11.98 6.69
CA GLY A 90 -8.44 -11.08 7.43
C GLY A 90 -9.49 -11.78 8.28
N ASN A 91 -9.76 -13.07 8.06
CA ASN A 91 -10.68 -13.87 8.88
C ASN A 91 -10.29 -13.88 10.37
N VAL A 92 -8.99 -13.78 10.69
CA VAL A 92 -8.49 -13.77 12.09
C VAL A 92 -8.37 -12.36 12.69
N VAL A 93 -8.81 -11.33 11.96
CA VAL A 93 -8.77 -9.93 12.40
C VAL A 93 -10.19 -9.38 12.41
N ASN A 94 -10.75 -9.15 13.60
CA ASN A 94 -12.08 -8.57 13.76
C ASN A 94 -12.16 -7.59 14.95
N LEU A 95 -11.82 -6.33 14.68
CA LEU A 95 -11.82 -5.26 15.69
C LEU A 95 -13.21 -4.88 16.20
N THR A 96 -14.29 -5.27 15.53
CA THR A 96 -15.64 -4.99 16.02
C THR A 96 -16.05 -5.94 17.16
N GLU A 97 -15.32 -7.04 17.34
CA GLU A 97 -15.60 -8.04 18.37
C GLU A 97 -14.59 -8.00 19.52
N SER A 98 -13.32 -7.71 19.23
CA SER A 98 -12.24 -7.73 20.24
C SER A 98 -11.10 -6.77 19.90
N ASP A 99 -10.50 -6.17 20.92
CA ASP A 99 -9.21 -5.46 20.82
C ASP A 99 -8.02 -6.43 20.88
N ASP A 100 -8.22 -7.64 21.39
CA ASP A 100 -7.23 -8.72 21.37
C ASP A 100 -7.24 -9.39 19.99
N ILE A 101 -6.24 -9.04 19.19
CA ILE A 101 -6.02 -9.52 17.83
C ILE A 101 -4.67 -10.23 17.81
N LEU A 102 -4.71 -11.54 17.50
CA LEU A 102 -3.52 -12.38 17.34
C LEU A 102 -2.64 -12.43 18.62
N GLY A 103 -3.24 -12.29 19.80
CA GLY A 103 -2.53 -12.28 21.09
C GLY A 103 -1.96 -10.91 21.46
N TYR A 104 -2.30 -9.86 20.70
CA TYR A 104 -1.96 -8.48 21.02
C TYR A 104 -3.22 -7.67 21.31
N SER A 105 -3.17 -6.87 22.38
CA SER A 105 -4.09 -5.73 22.51
C SER A 105 -3.67 -4.66 21.50
N VAL A 106 -4.54 -4.37 20.52
CA VAL A 106 -4.27 -3.34 19.50
C VAL A 106 -4.13 -1.97 20.15
N ASN A 107 -5.00 -1.62 21.11
CA ASN A 107 -4.82 -0.41 21.91
C ASN A 107 -3.47 -0.40 22.66
N GLY A 108 -3.07 -1.53 23.25
CA GLY A 108 -1.80 -1.66 23.96
C GLY A 108 -0.59 -1.43 23.04
N LEU A 109 -0.61 -1.97 21.82
CA LEU A 109 0.43 -1.73 20.82
C LEU A 109 0.49 -0.24 20.44
N ILE A 110 -0.66 0.39 20.21
CA ILE A 110 -0.74 1.83 19.90
C ILE A 110 -0.20 2.68 21.05
N ASP A 111 -0.55 2.34 22.30
CA ASP A 111 -0.01 2.97 23.50
C ASP A 111 1.52 2.83 23.56
N ASP A 112 2.05 1.63 23.34
CA ASP A 112 3.49 1.39 23.40
C ASP A 112 4.27 2.18 22.33
N VAL A 113 3.67 2.44 21.17
CA VAL A 113 4.28 3.27 20.12
C VAL A 113 4.11 4.77 20.39
N PHE A 114 2.87 5.22 20.68
CA PHE A 114 2.49 6.64 20.56
C PHE A 114 2.08 7.32 21.86
N LYS A 115 2.00 6.62 23.00
CA LYS A 115 1.59 7.25 24.26
C LYS A 115 2.46 8.46 24.60
N GLY A 116 1.80 9.55 24.95
CA GLY A 116 2.43 10.84 25.26
C GLY A 116 2.81 11.67 24.04
N THR A 117 2.37 11.31 22.83
CA THR A 117 2.58 12.10 21.60
C THR A 117 1.30 12.79 21.17
N ALA A 118 1.43 13.87 20.38
CA ALA A 118 0.29 14.71 19.99
C ALA A 118 -0.75 13.98 19.13
N GLY A 119 -0.36 12.98 18.33
CA GLY A 119 -1.30 12.22 17.50
C GLY A 119 -1.53 10.79 17.95
N HIS A 120 -1.37 10.50 19.24
CA HIS A 120 -1.68 9.18 19.79
C HIS A 120 -3.07 8.68 19.38
N GLU A 121 -4.11 9.47 19.62
CA GLU A 121 -5.49 9.11 19.30
C GLU A 121 -5.71 8.95 17.80
N LEU A 122 -5.18 9.88 17.01
CA LEU A 122 -5.34 9.86 15.55
C LEU A 122 -4.66 8.64 14.93
N MET A 123 -3.40 8.35 15.29
CA MET A 123 -2.68 7.17 14.78
C MET A 123 -3.31 5.86 15.24
N GLY A 124 -3.91 5.84 16.44
CA GLY A 124 -4.75 4.73 16.87
C GLY A 124 -5.93 4.49 15.94
N ARG A 125 -6.66 5.55 15.57
CA ARG A 125 -7.77 5.47 14.60
C ARG A 125 -7.29 5.09 13.20
N GLU A 126 -6.14 5.60 12.74
CA GLU A 126 -5.56 5.20 11.43
C GLU A 126 -5.29 3.70 11.35
N PHE A 127 -4.61 3.15 12.36
CA PHE A 127 -4.23 1.74 12.35
C PHE A 127 -5.44 0.82 12.47
N LYS A 128 -6.41 1.19 13.32
CA LYS A 128 -7.67 0.44 13.44
C LYS A 128 -8.50 0.50 12.15
N ALA A 129 -8.53 1.64 11.46
CA ALA A 129 -9.21 1.78 10.18
C ALA A 129 -8.56 0.89 9.11
N PHE A 130 -7.23 0.87 9.05
CA PHE A 130 -6.47 -0.04 8.21
C PHE A 130 -6.83 -1.51 8.51
N LEU A 131 -6.80 -1.93 9.77
CA LEU A 131 -7.11 -3.31 10.16
C LEU A 131 -8.56 -3.69 9.86
N LEU A 132 -9.50 -2.76 10.08
CA LEU A 132 -10.91 -2.97 9.77
C LEU A 132 -11.09 -3.21 8.26
N MET A 133 -10.61 -2.30 7.41
CA MET A 133 -10.81 -2.40 5.96
C MET A 133 -10.02 -3.55 5.32
N THR A 134 -8.77 -3.74 5.73
CA THR A 134 -7.92 -4.84 5.25
C THR A 134 -8.49 -6.18 5.71
N GLY A 135 -8.96 -6.27 6.95
CA GLY A 135 -9.64 -7.45 7.47
C GLY A 135 -10.91 -7.78 6.68
N GLU A 136 -11.70 -6.80 6.24
CA GLU A 136 -12.83 -7.05 5.32
C GLU A 136 -12.35 -7.55 3.95
N LYS A 137 -11.34 -6.89 3.35
CA LYS A 137 -10.81 -7.18 2.02
C LYS A 137 -10.31 -8.62 1.85
N THR A 138 -9.72 -9.19 2.89
CA THR A 138 -8.97 -10.46 2.85
C THR A 138 -9.68 -11.57 3.63
N SER A 139 -10.97 -11.37 3.94
CA SER A 139 -11.83 -12.34 4.62
C SER A 139 -13.04 -12.69 3.77
N GLU A 140 -13.87 -13.58 4.31
CA GLU A 140 -15.18 -13.93 3.77
C GLU A 140 -16.14 -12.73 3.77
N ARG A 141 -15.85 -11.70 4.57
CA ARG A 141 -16.67 -10.49 4.71
C ARG A 141 -16.49 -9.51 3.54
N ARG A 142 -15.54 -9.78 2.61
CA ARG A 142 -15.28 -8.97 1.42
C ARG A 142 -16.55 -8.66 0.61
N ASN A 143 -17.47 -9.62 0.51
CA ASN A 143 -18.71 -9.46 -0.26
C ASN A 143 -19.84 -8.76 0.54
N GLY A 144 -19.52 -8.23 1.72
CA GLY A 144 -20.46 -7.49 2.57
C GLY A 144 -20.61 -6.02 2.15
N GLU A 145 -21.63 -5.37 2.71
CA GLU A 145 -21.96 -3.97 2.40
C GLU A 145 -20.83 -2.99 2.73
N LEU A 146 -20.09 -3.21 3.83
CA LEU A 146 -19.01 -2.33 4.27
C LEU A 146 -17.90 -2.21 3.22
N PHE A 147 -17.32 -3.34 2.80
CA PHE A 147 -16.23 -3.32 1.82
C PHE A 147 -16.70 -2.86 0.44
N ARG A 148 -17.91 -3.24 0.02
CA ARG A 148 -18.49 -2.72 -1.23
C ARG A 148 -18.60 -1.19 -1.21
N ARG A 149 -19.10 -0.59 -0.11
CA ARG A 149 -19.17 0.87 0.04
C ARG A 149 -17.78 1.48 0.07
N TYR A 150 -16.82 0.84 0.72
CA TYR A 150 -15.42 1.27 0.73
C TYR A 150 -14.82 1.32 -0.68
N VAL A 151 -14.93 0.24 -1.46
CA VAL A 151 -14.44 0.21 -2.86
C VAL A 151 -15.11 1.27 -3.72
N ASN A 152 -16.41 1.52 -3.52
CA ASN A 152 -17.09 2.59 -4.25
C ASN A 152 -16.60 3.98 -3.84
N ALA A 153 -16.36 4.19 -2.55
CA ALA A 153 -15.82 5.44 -2.02
C ALA A 153 -14.42 5.76 -2.58
N LEU A 154 -13.58 4.75 -2.85
CA LEU A 154 -12.26 4.96 -3.48
C LEU A 154 -12.36 5.73 -4.82
N SER A 155 -13.45 5.55 -5.56
CA SER A 155 -13.63 6.15 -6.89
C SER A 155 -14.26 7.54 -6.89
N HIS A 156 -14.62 8.08 -5.72
CA HIS A 156 -15.46 9.27 -5.62
C HIS A 156 -14.76 10.54 -6.15
N ASN A 157 -13.54 10.82 -5.66
CA ASN A 157 -12.66 11.86 -6.18
C ASN A 157 -11.20 11.58 -5.77
N PRO A 158 -10.20 12.20 -6.43
CA PRO A 158 -8.78 11.95 -6.16
C PRO A 158 -8.34 12.29 -4.73
N GLN A 159 -8.89 13.34 -4.11
CA GLN A 159 -8.54 13.74 -2.75
C GLN A 159 -8.95 12.65 -1.74
N GLN A 160 -10.18 12.16 -1.85
CA GLN A 160 -10.70 11.07 -1.03
C GLN A 160 -9.90 9.79 -1.27
N TRP A 161 -9.57 9.50 -2.53
CA TRP A 161 -8.72 8.38 -2.90
C TRP A 161 -7.40 8.38 -2.13
N PHE A 162 -6.61 9.46 -2.22
CA PHE A 162 -5.31 9.50 -1.55
C PHE A 162 -5.46 9.44 -0.04
N ARG A 163 -6.50 10.03 0.53
CA ARG A 163 -6.73 9.91 1.97
C ARG A 163 -7.01 8.47 2.41
N MET A 164 -7.80 7.72 1.63
CA MET A 164 -8.08 6.32 1.89
C MET A 164 -6.87 5.43 1.61
N ARG A 165 -6.11 5.73 0.55
CA ARG A 165 -4.88 5.01 0.19
C ARG A 165 -3.78 5.22 1.22
N ASP A 166 -3.62 6.42 1.75
CA ASP A 166 -2.70 6.73 2.86
C ASP A 166 -2.96 5.82 4.08
N CYS A 167 -4.23 5.61 4.43
CA CYS A 167 -4.61 4.69 5.49
C CYS A 167 -4.32 3.22 5.11
N ASP A 168 -4.73 2.77 3.92
CA ASP A 168 -4.50 1.40 3.42
C ASP A 168 -2.99 1.07 3.28
N ALA A 169 -2.17 2.06 2.93
CA ALA A 169 -0.71 1.95 2.84
C ALA A 169 0.00 2.14 4.19
N LEU A 170 -0.73 2.53 5.24
CA LEU A 170 -0.19 2.95 6.53
C LEU A 170 0.87 4.07 6.39
N ALA A 171 0.74 4.96 5.41
CA ALA A 171 1.76 5.94 5.09
C ALA A 171 1.95 6.95 6.24
N ARG A 172 0.92 7.70 6.63
CA ARG A 172 1.01 8.64 7.76
C ARG A 172 1.29 7.96 9.10
N PHE A 173 0.75 6.76 9.29
CA PHE A 173 1.02 5.94 10.48
C PHE A 173 2.52 5.62 10.60
N THR A 174 3.14 5.26 9.48
CA THR A 174 4.57 4.96 9.41
C THR A 174 5.42 6.23 9.53
N ILE A 175 5.01 7.36 8.94
CA ILE A 175 5.68 8.66 9.14
C ILE A 175 5.73 9.01 10.64
N ALA A 176 4.57 8.95 11.32
CA ALA A 176 4.49 9.22 12.75
C ALA A 176 5.32 8.20 13.55
N GLY A 177 5.22 6.91 13.21
CA GLY A 177 5.98 5.82 13.81
C GLY A 177 7.49 6.04 13.70
N ALA A 178 7.98 6.43 12.53
CA ALA A 178 9.38 6.74 12.28
C ALA A 178 9.87 7.88 13.17
N SER A 179 9.10 8.96 13.27
CA SER A 179 9.43 10.10 14.14
C SER A 179 9.54 9.70 15.60
N VAL A 180 8.58 8.94 16.13
CA VAL A 180 8.55 8.57 17.56
C VAL A 180 9.54 7.46 17.93
N CYS A 181 9.92 6.59 16.98
CA CYS A 181 10.99 5.61 17.14
C CYS A 181 12.40 6.23 17.14
N ASN A 182 12.53 7.47 16.68
CA ASN A 182 13.77 8.25 16.64
C ASN A 182 13.74 9.43 17.63
N ASP A 183 12.89 9.36 18.66
CA ASP A 183 12.69 10.39 19.68
C ASP A 183 12.48 11.82 19.12
N SER A 184 12.00 11.91 17.88
CA SER A 184 11.68 13.15 17.17
C SER A 184 10.18 13.47 17.27
N GLY A 185 9.54 13.07 18.37
CA GLY A 185 8.09 13.23 18.59
C GLY A 185 7.59 14.69 18.63
N ASN A 186 8.51 15.66 18.64
CA ASN A 186 8.18 17.09 18.50
C ASN A 186 7.87 17.49 17.04
N LEU A 187 8.29 16.68 16.06
CA LEU A 187 7.92 16.85 14.66
C LEU A 187 6.55 16.22 14.44
N TRP A 188 5.53 17.05 14.26
CA TRP A 188 4.19 16.62 13.91
C TRP A 188 3.68 17.46 12.74
N PHE A 189 3.43 16.81 11.60
CA PHE A 189 2.93 17.47 10.40
C PHE A 189 1.46 17.83 10.57
N ASN A 190 1.03 18.89 9.87
CA ASN A 190 -0.40 19.18 9.75
C ASN A 190 -1.05 18.23 8.71
N GLU A 191 -2.38 18.29 8.59
CA GLU A 191 -3.13 17.39 7.71
C GLU A 191 -2.71 17.51 6.23
N GLU A 192 -2.53 18.73 5.72
CA GLU A 192 -2.14 18.96 4.33
C GLU A 192 -0.75 18.41 4.03
N GLN A 193 0.18 18.57 4.96
CA GLN A 193 1.52 18.02 4.89
C GLN A 193 1.52 16.48 4.91
N PHE A 194 0.72 15.86 5.77
CA PHE A 194 0.56 14.40 5.77
C PHE A 194 -0.01 13.90 4.44
N ILE A 195 -1.05 14.56 3.91
CA ILE A 195 -1.66 14.20 2.63
C ILE A 195 -0.62 14.22 1.50
N ILE A 196 0.16 15.30 1.37
CA ILE A 196 1.14 15.42 0.29
C ILE A 196 2.29 14.41 0.45
N LEU A 197 2.79 14.18 1.67
CA LEU A 197 3.86 13.21 1.91
C LEU A 197 3.41 11.78 1.61
N ALA A 198 2.19 11.41 2.02
CA ALA A 198 1.60 10.11 1.70
C ALA A 198 1.38 9.97 0.19
N GLU A 199 0.79 10.97 -0.47
CA GLU A 199 0.55 10.97 -1.92
C GLU A 199 1.83 10.80 -2.73
N LEU A 200 2.92 11.50 -2.38
CA LEU A 200 4.22 11.31 -3.03
C LEU A 200 4.71 9.87 -2.91
N GLY A 201 4.60 9.28 -1.72
CA GLY A 201 4.94 7.89 -1.46
C GLY A 201 4.09 6.92 -2.28
N ASP A 202 2.77 7.07 -2.21
CA ASP A 202 1.79 6.18 -2.84
C ASP A 202 1.88 6.19 -4.36
N ILE A 203 2.05 7.36 -4.98
CA ILE A 203 2.24 7.48 -6.43
C ILE A 203 3.46 6.69 -6.87
N MET A 204 4.59 6.85 -6.17
CA MET A 204 5.82 6.18 -6.54
C MET A 204 5.73 4.67 -6.28
N TYR A 205 5.21 4.26 -5.10
CA TYR A 205 5.01 2.86 -4.73
C TYR A 205 4.11 2.17 -5.75
N ASP A 206 2.93 2.72 -6.04
CA ASP A 206 1.96 2.09 -6.94
C ASP A 206 2.44 2.04 -8.39
N ALA A 207 3.32 2.96 -8.80
CA ALA A 207 3.87 2.96 -10.15
C ALA A 207 4.84 1.79 -10.35
N VAL A 208 5.62 1.49 -9.31
CA VAL A 208 6.56 0.37 -9.26
C VAL A 208 5.81 -0.95 -9.08
N ALA A 209 4.84 -1.00 -8.17
CA ALA A 209 4.02 -2.17 -7.87
C ALA A 209 2.96 -2.50 -8.94
N PHE A 210 2.83 -1.68 -9.98
CA PHE A 210 1.73 -1.72 -10.95
C PHE A 210 1.33 -3.13 -11.43
N TYR A 211 2.27 -3.92 -11.94
CA TYR A 211 1.98 -5.26 -12.46
C TYR A 211 1.71 -6.29 -11.35
N LYS A 212 2.38 -6.15 -10.19
CA LYS A 212 2.05 -6.93 -8.99
C LYS A 212 0.61 -6.66 -8.56
N HIS A 213 0.21 -5.40 -8.44
CA HIS A 213 -1.15 -5.03 -8.03
C HIS A 213 -2.21 -5.53 -9.02
N ARG A 214 -1.92 -5.53 -10.33
CA ARG A 214 -2.78 -6.19 -11.34
C ARG A 214 -2.83 -7.71 -11.15
N SER A 215 -1.74 -8.34 -10.76
CA SER A 215 -1.70 -9.78 -10.42
C SER A 215 -2.50 -10.11 -9.15
N GLU A 216 -2.57 -9.18 -8.22
CA GLU A 216 -3.33 -9.29 -6.97
C GLU A 216 -4.79 -8.89 -7.15
N GLY A 217 -5.18 -8.30 -8.28
CA GLY A 217 -6.52 -7.74 -8.44
C GLY A 217 -6.79 -6.57 -7.50
N GLU A 218 -5.74 -5.85 -7.10
CA GLU A 218 -5.80 -4.81 -6.08
C GLU A 218 -6.86 -3.73 -6.39
N THR A 219 -7.58 -3.29 -5.37
CA THR A 219 -8.54 -2.18 -5.43
C THR A 219 -7.92 -0.86 -4.98
N HIS A 220 -6.81 -0.93 -4.25
CA HIS A 220 -6.04 0.16 -3.65
C HIS A 220 -4.73 0.45 -4.42
N SER A 221 -4.79 0.54 -5.75
CA SER A 221 -3.68 1.07 -6.53
C SER A 221 -4.05 2.34 -7.27
N THR A 222 -3.18 3.35 -7.23
CA THR A 222 -3.38 4.66 -7.84
C THR A 222 -3.74 4.54 -9.33
N PHE A 223 -3.11 3.60 -10.04
CA PHE A 223 -3.30 3.38 -11.48
C PHE A 223 -4.48 2.46 -11.83
N VAL A 224 -5.30 2.09 -10.84
CA VAL A 224 -6.66 1.58 -11.07
C VAL A 224 -7.55 2.72 -11.57
N TYR A 225 -7.41 3.90 -10.97
CA TYR A 225 -8.27 5.06 -11.18
C TYR A 225 -7.60 6.13 -12.05
N MET A 226 -6.29 6.34 -11.85
CA MET A 226 -5.52 7.29 -12.66
C MET A 226 -5.16 6.72 -14.03
N PRO A 227 -5.00 7.59 -15.06
CA PRO A 227 -4.57 7.15 -16.37
C PRO A 227 -3.21 6.43 -16.33
N GLN A 228 -3.19 5.19 -16.79
CA GLN A 228 -1.99 4.33 -16.74
C GLN A 228 -0.84 4.85 -17.63
N ASP A 229 -1.16 5.60 -18.68
CA ASP A 229 -0.17 6.28 -19.54
C ASP A 229 0.66 7.32 -18.79
N LEU A 230 0.14 7.87 -17.69
CA LEU A 230 0.86 8.84 -16.87
C LEU A 230 1.79 8.21 -15.85
N ARG A 231 1.72 6.89 -15.62
CA ARG A 231 2.48 6.20 -14.56
C ARG A 231 3.95 6.60 -14.48
N VAL A 232 4.64 6.56 -15.61
CA VAL A 232 6.07 6.89 -15.67
C VAL A 232 6.32 8.38 -15.41
N LYS A 233 5.50 9.26 -16.02
CA LYS A 233 5.59 10.72 -15.81
C LYS A 233 5.35 11.07 -14.34
N SER A 234 4.32 10.49 -13.72
CA SER A 234 3.94 10.77 -12.34
C SER A 234 4.96 10.25 -11.34
N PHE A 235 5.53 9.05 -11.57
CA PHE A 235 6.67 8.57 -10.77
C PHE A 235 7.83 9.56 -10.84
N HIS A 236 8.20 10.00 -12.05
CA HIS A 236 9.27 10.97 -12.23
C HIS A 236 8.99 12.26 -11.48
N VAL A 237 7.80 12.85 -11.66
CA VAL A 237 7.41 14.10 -10.98
C VAL A 237 7.45 13.95 -9.46
N ALA A 238 6.83 12.90 -8.91
CA ALA A 238 6.84 12.67 -7.46
C ALA A 238 8.27 12.48 -6.91
N ARG A 239 9.13 11.77 -7.64
CA ARG A 239 10.55 11.61 -7.29
C ARG A 239 11.31 12.94 -7.28
N GLU A 240 11.13 13.78 -8.29
CA GLU A 240 11.79 15.10 -8.35
C GLU A 240 11.31 16.02 -7.22
N LEU A 241 10.00 16.02 -6.93
CA LEU A 241 9.43 16.77 -5.80
C LEU A 241 10.00 16.29 -4.45
N LEU A 242 10.17 14.97 -4.28
CA LEU A 242 10.81 14.42 -3.09
C LEU A 242 12.29 14.82 -2.98
N TRP A 243 13.02 14.92 -4.09
CA TRP A 243 14.39 15.43 -4.09
C TRP A 243 14.47 16.92 -3.74
N ALA A 244 13.51 17.72 -4.20
CA ALA A 244 13.41 19.12 -3.81
C ALA A 244 13.16 19.25 -2.31
N LEU A 245 12.19 18.50 -1.77
CA LEU A 245 11.92 18.46 -0.32
C LEU A 245 13.12 18.01 0.49
N ASP A 246 13.81 16.95 0.05
CA ASP A 246 15.04 16.49 0.69
C ASP A 246 16.10 17.59 0.75
N THR A 247 16.31 18.27 -0.37
CA THR A 247 17.32 19.33 -0.46
C THR A 247 16.98 20.50 0.46
N ALA A 248 15.70 20.91 0.49
CA ALA A 248 15.21 21.94 1.41
C ALA A 248 15.39 21.55 2.88
N TRP A 249 15.20 20.27 3.20
CA TRP A 249 15.27 19.73 4.57
C TRP A 249 16.61 19.10 4.92
N ALA A 250 17.65 19.25 4.10
CA ALA A 250 18.94 18.56 4.25
C ALA A 250 19.61 18.82 5.62
N ARG A 251 19.29 19.95 6.25
CA ARG A 251 19.83 20.36 7.57
C ARG A 251 18.86 20.19 8.72
N LEU A 252 17.75 19.48 8.51
CA LEU A 252 16.69 19.24 9.50
C LEU A 252 16.63 17.74 9.84
N PRO A 253 17.38 17.25 10.85
CA PRO A 253 17.49 15.82 11.14
C PRO A 253 16.14 15.11 11.33
N SER A 254 15.18 15.76 12.01
CA SER A 254 13.85 15.16 12.21
C SER A 254 13.08 14.99 10.90
N HIS A 255 13.26 15.88 9.92
CA HIS A 255 12.60 15.76 8.61
C HIS A 255 13.28 14.71 7.73
N GLN A 256 14.59 14.52 7.90
CA GLN A 256 15.34 13.48 7.19
C GLN A 256 14.83 12.07 7.51
N ILE A 257 14.29 11.84 8.72
CA ILE A 257 13.61 10.58 9.07
C ILE A 257 12.44 10.31 8.12
N VAL A 258 11.62 11.33 7.87
CA VAL A 258 10.44 11.24 7.00
C VAL A 258 10.84 11.06 5.54
N ILE A 259 11.84 11.82 5.08
CA ILE A 259 12.36 11.65 3.72
C ILE A 259 12.90 10.23 3.51
N ASN A 260 13.62 9.68 4.48
CA ASN A 260 14.10 8.30 4.42
C ASN A 260 12.93 7.31 4.37
N PHE A 261 11.85 7.53 5.12
CA PHE A 261 10.63 6.74 4.94
C PHE A 261 10.09 6.82 3.50
N VAL A 262 9.78 8.02 3.01
CA VAL A 262 9.08 8.20 1.72
C VAL A 262 9.92 7.65 0.56
N ARG A 263 11.25 7.80 0.59
CA ARG A 263 12.14 7.23 -0.44
C ARG A 263 12.15 5.70 -0.46
N PHE A 264 12.17 5.08 0.73
CA PHE A 264 12.18 3.63 0.80
C PHE A 264 10.82 3.07 0.43
N PHE A 265 9.75 3.63 1.00
CA PHE A 265 8.38 3.28 0.68
C PHE A 265 8.09 3.46 -0.82
N GLY A 266 8.38 4.61 -1.41
CA GLY A 266 8.05 4.94 -2.80
C GLY A 266 8.74 4.12 -3.90
N GLY A 267 9.61 3.15 -3.57
CA GLY A 267 10.18 2.31 -4.63
C GLY A 267 11.20 1.30 -4.14
N THR A 268 12.11 1.74 -3.29
CA THR A 268 13.27 0.94 -2.87
C THR A 268 12.84 -0.33 -2.12
N ILE A 269 11.72 -0.29 -1.41
CA ILE A 269 11.14 -1.43 -0.70
C ILE A 269 10.88 -2.64 -1.61
N HIS A 270 10.61 -2.40 -2.90
CA HIS A 270 10.38 -3.46 -3.88
C HIS A 270 11.65 -4.23 -4.26
N MET A 271 12.83 -3.66 -4.02
CA MET A 271 14.11 -4.32 -4.28
C MET A 271 14.68 -4.98 -3.02
N LEU A 272 14.37 -4.43 -1.84
CA LEU A 272 15.02 -4.80 -0.58
C LEU A 272 14.26 -5.84 0.22
N THR A 273 12.94 -5.94 0.03
CA THR A 273 12.13 -6.90 0.77
C THR A 273 11.80 -8.10 -0.10
N ARG A 274 11.79 -9.29 0.50
CA ARG A 274 11.45 -10.54 -0.19
C ARG A 274 10.05 -10.49 -0.78
N ARG A 275 9.16 -9.69 -0.21
CA ARG A 275 7.76 -9.59 -0.62
C ARG A 275 7.59 -9.18 -2.09
N TYR A 276 8.54 -8.58 -2.80
CA TYR A 276 8.29 -8.05 -4.16
C TYR A 276 8.97 -8.78 -5.32
N ARG A 277 9.43 -10.02 -5.11
CA ARG A 277 9.97 -10.95 -6.13
C ARG A 277 11.07 -10.42 -7.07
N PHE A 278 11.67 -9.26 -6.81
CA PHE A 278 12.67 -8.63 -7.66
C PHE A 278 13.83 -9.57 -8.03
N VAL A 279 14.41 -10.26 -7.04
CA VAL A 279 15.52 -11.20 -7.26
C VAL A 279 15.07 -12.45 -7.99
N GLU A 280 13.85 -12.92 -7.74
CA GLU A 280 13.26 -14.06 -8.47
C GLU A 280 12.84 -13.74 -9.90
N GLU A 281 12.66 -12.47 -10.22
CA GLU A 281 12.26 -11.98 -11.54
C GLU A 281 13.45 -11.41 -12.31
N ASP A 282 14.60 -12.09 -12.22
CA ASP A 282 15.82 -11.75 -12.95
C ASP A 282 16.28 -10.30 -12.69
N LEU A 283 16.12 -9.81 -11.46
CA LEU A 283 16.43 -8.43 -11.07
C LEU A 283 15.62 -7.42 -11.91
N SER A 284 14.37 -7.77 -12.21
CA SER A 284 13.44 -6.91 -12.95
C SER A 284 12.38 -6.34 -12.02
N ILE A 285 12.16 -5.04 -12.15
CA ILE A 285 11.02 -4.37 -11.50
C ILE A 285 9.88 -4.33 -12.51
N GLY A 286 8.71 -4.83 -12.08
CA GLY A 286 7.50 -4.73 -12.87
C GLY A 286 7.46 -5.72 -14.04
N LYS A 287 7.78 -7.00 -13.78
CA LYS A 287 7.45 -8.07 -14.72
C LYS A 287 5.95 -8.10 -14.95
N LEU A 288 5.54 -8.29 -16.20
CA LEU A 288 4.13 -8.47 -16.56
C LEU A 288 3.56 -9.68 -15.81
N GLU A 289 2.32 -9.55 -15.37
CA GLU A 289 1.57 -10.65 -14.80
C GLU A 289 1.38 -11.79 -15.81
N ASP A 290 1.53 -13.02 -15.34
CA ASP A 290 1.19 -14.23 -16.07
C ASP A 290 0.34 -15.16 -15.18
N GLU A 291 -0.13 -16.27 -15.73
CA GLU A 291 -0.99 -17.22 -15.01
C GLU A 291 -0.30 -17.84 -13.79
N ASP A 292 1.02 -18.06 -13.85
CA ASP A 292 1.78 -18.60 -12.71
C ASP A 292 1.85 -17.59 -11.57
N VAL A 293 2.10 -16.32 -11.91
CA VAL A 293 2.09 -15.23 -10.94
C VAL A 293 0.72 -15.09 -10.26
N VAL A 294 -0.37 -15.19 -11.01
CA VAL A 294 -1.73 -15.15 -10.47
C VAL A 294 -2.01 -16.37 -9.60
N GLU A 295 -1.55 -17.55 -9.97
CA GLU A 295 -1.75 -18.75 -9.15
C GLU A 295 -0.91 -18.72 -7.87
N GLN A 296 0.23 -18.04 -7.87
CA GLN A 296 1.01 -17.78 -6.67
C GLN A 296 0.27 -16.83 -5.71
N THR A 297 -0.41 -15.78 -6.20
CA THR A 297 -1.20 -14.87 -5.34
C THR A 297 -2.41 -15.56 -4.71
N ARG A 298 -3.05 -16.51 -5.41
CA ARG A 298 -4.14 -17.34 -4.85
C ARG A 298 -3.68 -18.27 -3.72
N ARG A 299 -2.45 -18.77 -3.79
CA ARG A 299 -1.85 -19.66 -2.79
C ARG A 299 -1.14 -18.92 -1.65
N ASN A 300 -1.27 -17.60 -1.61
CA ASN A 300 -0.59 -16.73 -0.67
C ASN A 300 0.93 -16.93 -0.61
N VAL A 301 1.56 -17.20 -1.76
CA VAL A 301 3.03 -17.24 -1.86
C VAL A 301 3.57 -15.88 -1.46
N LYS A 302 4.55 -15.87 -0.54
CA LYS A 302 5.08 -14.64 0.10
C LYS A 302 3.98 -13.77 0.73
N LEU A 303 2.92 -14.42 1.21
CA LEU A 303 1.77 -13.80 1.87
C LEU A 303 1.01 -12.82 0.97
N TRP A 304 1.12 -12.96 -0.35
CA TRP A 304 0.33 -12.17 -1.29
C TRP A 304 -1.13 -12.57 -1.21
N ASN A 305 -2.04 -11.66 -1.52
CA ASN A 305 -3.47 -11.99 -1.55
C ASN A 305 -4.07 -11.55 -2.87
N ARG A 306 -4.82 -12.44 -3.50
CA ARG A 306 -5.61 -12.11 -4.68
C ARG A 306 -7.02 -11.68 -4.27
N VAL A 307 -7.37 -10.44 -4.62
CA VAL A 307 -8.74 -9.93 -4.59
C VAL A 307 -9.42 -10.35 -5.90
N GLU A 308 -9.91 -11.58 -5.91
CA GLU A 308 -10.63 -12.16 -7.05
C GLU A 308 -12.14 -11.94 -6.93
N GLU A 309 -12.79 -11.73 -8.07
CA GLU A 309 -14.25 -11.78 -8.12
C GLU A 309 -14.72 -13.16 -7.64
N LYS A 310 -15.77 -13.20 -6.81
CA LYS A 310 -16.38 -14.44 -6.36
C LYS A 310 -17.80 -14.52 -6.92
N ASP A 311 -18.18 -15.71 -7.40
CA ASP A 311 -19.57 -16.05 -7.76
C ASP A 311 -20.52 -16.10 -6.54
N GLU A 312 -20.00 -15.90 -5.33
CA GLU A 312 -20.79 -15.81 -4.11
C GLU A 312 -21.72 -14.57 -4.16
N LYS A 313 -23.01 -14.79 -3.88
CA LYS A 313 -23.99 -13.70 -3.84
C LYS A 313 -23.57 -12.63 -2.85
N PHE A 314 -23.72 -11.36 -3.24
CA PHE A 314 -23.60 -10.21 -2.36
C PHE A 314 -24.33 -10.48 -1.04
N GLN A 315 -23.60 -10.35 0.07
CA GLN A 315 -24.17 -10.51 1.38
C GLN A 315 -24.70 -9.15 1.81
N GLU A 316 -26.00 -8.93 1.60
CA GLU A 316 -26.72 -7.74 2.07
C GLU A 316 -26.80 -7.76 3.60
N ASN A 317 -25.68 -7.50 4.26
CA ASN A 317 -25.56 -7.47 5.71
C ASN A 317 -25.71 -6.02 6.22
N SER A 318 -26.85 -5.41 5.89
CA SER A 318 -27.12 -4.01 6.20
C SER A 318 -27.16 -3.72 7.69
N SER A 319 -27.54 -4.69 8.52
CA SER A 319 -27.53 -4.56 9.99
C SER A 319 -26.11 -4.38 10.52
N ARG A 320 -25.16 -5.25 10.11
CA ARG A 320 -23.75 -5.15 10.53
C ARG A 320 -23.14 -3.83 10.08
N TYR A 321 -23.37 -3.43 8.83
CA TYR A 321 -22.87 -2.15 8.33
C TYR A 321 -23.37 -0.97 9.17
N LYS A 322 -24.68 -0.90 9.44
CA LYS A 322 -25.29 0.15 10.27
C LYS A 322 -24.75 0.14 11.70
N GLU A 323 -24.53 -1.04 12.28
CA GLU A 323 -23.92 -1.18 13.60
C GLU A 323 -22.50 -0.61 13.62
N ILE A 324 -21.66 -0.96 12.64
CA ILE A 324 -20.30 -0.45 12.53
C ILE A 324 -20.29 1.07 12.38
N ILE A 325 -21.13 1.64 11.52
CA ILE A 325 -21.18 3.10 11.36
C ILE A 325 -21.66 3.80 12.64
N SER A 326 -22.71 3.28 13.28
CA SER A 326 -23.32 3.93 14.44
C SER A 326 -22.51 3.78 15.73
N LYS A 327 -21.83 2.65 15.92
CA LYS A 327 -21.07 2.38 17.15
C LYS A 327 -19.58 2.60 17.01
N HIS A 328 -19.04 2.43 15.80
CA HIS A 328 -17.59 2.31 15.59
C HIS A 328 -16.95 3.40 14.70
N SER A 329 -17.69 4.45 14.37
CA SER A 329 -17.18 5.53 13.51
C SER A 329 -16.12 6.41 14.20
N GLU A 330 -16.17 6.55 15.53
CA GLU A 330 -15.26 7.42 16.28
C GLU A 330 -14.05 6.71 16.89
N ASP A 331 -14.05 5.37 16.97
CA ASP A 331 -12.98 4.56 17.58
C ASP A 331 -12.22 3.70 16.56
N LEU A 332 -12.89 3.15 15.52
CA LEU A 332 -12.28 2.26 14.52
C LEU A 332 -12.01 2.93 13.18
N MET A 333 -12.51 4.14 12.93
CA MET A 333 -12.36 4.82 11.64
C MET A 333 -11.62 6.13 11.78
N PHE A 334 -10.76 6.47 10.83
CA PHE A 334 -10.15 7.80 10.79
C PHE A 334 -11.19 8.90 10.50
N PRO A 335 -10.95 10.16 10.90
CA PRO A 335 -11.88 11.26 10.67
C PRO A 335 -12.28 11.40 9.18
N GLY A 336 -13.58 11.34 8.90
CA GLY A 336 -14.13 11.46 7.55
C GLY A 336 -14.41 10.14 6.82
N LEU A 337 -13.87 9.00 7.26
CA LEU A 337 -14.11 7.70 6.60
C LEU A 337 -15.59 7.29 6.66
N ALA A 338 -16.24 7.41 7.82
CA ALA A 338 -17.66 7.09 7.96
C ALA A 338 -18.54 7.90 6.99
N HIS A 339 -18.27 9.20 6.87
CA HIS A 339 -18.95 10.07 5.92
C HIS A 339 -18.72 9.63 4.46
N ALA A 340 -17.48 9.28 4.11
CA ALA A 340 -17.15 8.78 2.77
C ALA A 340 -17.91 7.48 2.44
N LEU A 341 -18.09 6.58 3.42
CA LEU A 341 -18.85 5.33 3.26
C LEU A 341 -20.37 5.57 3.09
N GLU A 342 -20.94 6.48 3.88
CA GLU A 342 -22.37 6.82 3.81
C GLU A 342 -22.73 7.55 2.53
N THR A 343 -21.85 8.45 2.07
CA THR A 343 -22.01 9.20 0.83
C THR A 343 -21.50 8.46 -0.40
N ALA A 344 -20.87 7.29 -0.22
CA ALA A 344 -20.29 6.52 -1.31
C ALA A 344 -21.27 6.29 -2.47
N GLU A 345 -22.56 6.17 -2.19
CA GLU A 345 -23.65 5.95 -3.17
C GLU A 345 -24.24 7.21 -3.77
N THR A 346 -24.06 8.34 -3.09
CA THR A 346 -24.62 9.63 -3.48
C THR A 346 -23.67 10.34 -4.44
N GLY A 347 -24.20 10.82 -5.57
CA GLY A 347 -23.39 11.58 -6.54
C GLY A 347 -22.38 10.74 -7.33
N ARG A 348 -22.55 9.40 -7.38
CA ARG A 348 -21.78 8.54 -8.27
C ARG A 348 -21.99 8.94 -9.73
N CYS A 349 -20.91 8.90 -10.51
CA CYS A 349 -21.01 9.04 -11.96
C CYS A 349 -21.75 7.85 -12.55
N THR A 350 -22.84 8.07 -13.28
CA THR A 350 -23.64 7.00 -13.89
C THR A 350 -22.93 6.27 -15.04
N ASP A 351 -21.86 6.86 -15.57
CA ASP A 351 -21.09 6.32 -16.70
C ASP A 351 -19.89 5.48 -16.24
N CYS A 352 -19.54 5.52 -14.95
CA CYS A 352 -18.52 4.64 -14.36
C CYS A 352 -19.10 3.24 -14.12
N VAL A 353 -18.26 2.21 -14.26
CA VAL A 353 -18.69 0.82 -14.05
C VAL A 353 -18.39 0.40 -12.62
N TYR A 354 -19.45 0.30 -11.83
CA TYR A 354 -19.44 -0.25 -10.47
C TYR A 354 -19.79 -1.74 -10.51
N ARG A 355 -18.94 -2.57 -9.91
CA ARG A 355 -19.14 -4.02 -9.89
C ARG A 355 -20.04 -4.43 -8.73
N SER A 356 -20.83 -5.49 -8.94
CA SER A 356 -21.71 -6.08 -7.90
C SER A 356 -20.92 -6.84 -6.84
N SER A 357 -19.74 -7.37 -7.21
CA SER A 357 -18.77 -7.94 -6.30
C SER A 357 -17.38 -7.32 -6.55
N SER A 358 -16.61 -7.11 -5.49
CA SER A 358 -15.31 -6.47 -5.57
C SER A 358 -14.21 -7.50 -5.87
N GLY A 359 -13.34 -7.19 -6.84
CA GLY A 359 -12.24 -8.06 -7.25
C GLY A 359 -12.02 -8.08 -8.76
N ALA A 360 -10.86 -8.60 -9.17
CA ALA A 360 -10.49 -8.77 -10.57
C ALA A 360 -11.17 -9.99 -11.20
N GLN A 361 -11.62 -9.85 -12.46
CA GLN A 361 -12.29 -10.92 -13.20
C GLN A 361 -11.30 -11.72 -14.05
N GLY A 362 -10.29 -11.03 -14.59
CA GLY A 362 -9.27 -11.62 -15.46
C GLY A 362 -7.83 -11.53 -14.93
N VAL A 363 -6.92 -12.11 -15.71
CA VAL A 363 -5.48 -11.87 -15.58
C VAL A 363 -5.17 -10.44 -15.99
N GLY A 364 -4.36 -9.73 -15.21
CA GLY A 364 -3.96 -8.36 -15.55
C GLY A 364 -5.03 -7.31 -15.30
N GLU A 365 -6.02 -7.59 -14.47
CA GLU A 365 -7.05 -6.63 -14.14
C GLU A 365 -6.94 -6.15 -12.70
N PHE A 366 -7.32 -4.91 -12.48
CA PHE A 366 -7.57 -4.39 -11.15
C PHE A 366 -8.99 -4.75 -10.68
N GLY A 367 -9.20 -4.76 -9.37
CA GLY A 367 -10.50 -5.09 -8.76
C GLY A 367 -11.42 -3.91 -8.48
N GLY A 368 -10.96 -2.68 -8.72
CA GLY A 368 -11.69 -1.44 -8.40
C GLY A 368 -12.74 -1.01 -9.43
N VAL A 369 -13.30 0.17 -9.22
CA VAL A 369 -14.30 0.80 -10.12
C VAL A 369 -13.62 1.25 -11.42
N GLN A 370 -14.24 0.95 -12.56
CA GLN A 370 -13.74 1.42 -13.86
C GLN A 370 -14.29 2.81 -14.16
N LEU A 371 -13.41 3.82 -14.14
CA LEU A 371 -13.78 5.20 -14.42
C LEU A 371 -14.10 5.43 -15.91
N CYS A 372 -15.14 6.21 -16.18
CA CYS A 372 -15.47 6.72 -17.50
C CYS A 372 -14.42 7.75 -17.99
N PRO A 373 -14.38 8.09 -19.29
CA PRO A 373 -13.41 9.05 -19.83
C PRO A 373 -13.44 10.42 -19.14
N ALA A 374 -14.63 10.93 -18.80
CA ALA A 374 -14.76 12.23 -18.14
C ALA A 374 -14.20 12.23 -16.71
N CYS A 375 -14.47 11.19 -15.92
CA CYS A 375 -13.87 11.04 -14.59
C CYS A 375 -12.35 10.86 -14.70
N ARG A 376 -11.85 10.05 -15.63
CA ARG A 376 -10.39 9.88 -15.83
C ARG A 376 -9.68 11.21 -16.13
N GLU A 377 -10.33 12.13 -16.83
CA GLU A 377 -9.77 13.45 -17.10
C GLU A 377 -9.67 14.33 -15.85
N GLN A 378 -10.65 14.28 -14.94
CA GLN A 378 -10.55 14.96 -13.64
C GLN A 378 -9.38 14.42 -12.81
N TRP A 379 -9.19 13.10 -12.82
CA TRP A 379 -8.09 12.45 -12.13
C TRP A 379 -6.74 12.77 -12.76
N ARG A 380 -6.66 12.90 -14.09
CA ARG A 380 -5.48 13.41 -14.82
C ARG A 380 -5.10 14.79 -14.31
N GLN A 381 -6.05 15.73 -14.31
CA GLN A 381 -5.80 17.11 -13.90
C GLN A 381 -5.30 17.21 -12.46
N TYR A 382 -5.86 16.41 -11.56
CA TYR A 382 -5.42 16.36 -10.16
C TYR A 382 -3.96 15.89 -10.02
N LEU A 383 -3.58 14.85 -10.77
CA LEU A 383 -2.22 14.31 -10.77
C LEU A 383 -1.22 15.30 -11.39
N GLU A 384 -1.62 15.97 -12.46
CA GLU A 384 -0.77 17.00 -13.10
C GLU A 384 -0.61 18.26 -12.25
N ALA A 385 -1.57 18.54 -11.36
CA ALA A 385 -1.49 19.64 -10.40
C ALA A 385 -0.63 19.33 -9.15
N LEU A 386 -0.07 18.13 -9.02
CA LEU A 386 0.74 17.73 -7.86
C LEU A 386 1.89 18.71 -7.55
N PRO A 387 2.71 19.18 -8.51
CA PRO A 387 3.77 20.14 -8.22
C PRO A 387 3.27 21.43 -7.56
N GLN A 388 2.15 21.96 -8.05
CA GLN A 388 1.55 23.18 -7.50
C GLN A 388 1.05 22.97 -6.08
N ARG A 389 0.41 21.83 -5.80
CA ARG A 389 -0.04 21.48 -4.44
C ARG A 389 1.14 21.24 -3.48
N VAL A 390 2.24 20.67 -3.95
CA VAL A 390 3.48 20.56 -3.15
C VAL A 390 4.02 21.95 -2.79
N ILE A 391 4.08 22.88 -3.74
CA ILE A 391 4.56 24.25 -3.49
C ILE A 391 3.67 24.97 -2.46
N GLU A 392 2.35 24.77 -2.52
CA GLU A 392 1.41 25.37 -1.58
C GLU A 392 1.62 24.87 -0.15
N VAL A 393 1.91 23.59 0.02
CA VAL A 393 2.06 22.94 1.33
C VAL A 393 3.49 23.03 1.88
N PHE A 394 4.49 23.04 1.01
CA PHE A 394 5.93 23.08 1.33
C PHE A 394 6.64 24.17 0.52
N PRO A 395 6.37 25.45 0.79
CA PRO A 395 6.92 26.55 0.01
C PRO A 395 8.45 26.60 -0.02
N GLU A 396 9.13 26.00 0.97
CA GLU A 396 10.60 25.90 1.05
C GLU A 396 11.24 25.17 -0.14
N VAL A 397 10.48 24.38 -0.92
CA VAL A 397 11.00 23.78 -2.17
C VAL A 397 11.39 24.84 -3.19
N LEU A 398 10.81 26.05 -3.12
CA LEU A 398 11.14 27.17 -4.00
C LEU A 398 12.53 27.75 -3.72
N ASP A 399 13.10 27.49 -2.53
CA ASP A 399 14.44 27.95 -2.16
C ASP A 399 15.55 27.03 -2.69
N VAL A 400 15.18 25.89 -3.29
CA VAL A 400 16.13 24.90 -3.83
C VAL A 400 16.65 25.31 -5.20
N PRO A 401 17.98 25.46 -5.38
CA PRO A 401 18.55 25.78 -6.69
C PRO A 401 18.18 24.74 -7.75
N GLY A 402 17.63 25.19 -8.87
CA GLY A 402 17.21 24.32 -9.97
C GLY A 402 15.77 23.83 -9.89
N PHE A 403 15.05 24.08 -8.79
CA PHE A 403 13.61 23.85 -8.74
C PHE A 403 12.89 24.93 -9.55
N SER A 404 12.43 24.59 -10.75
CA SER A 404 11.60 25.47 -11.57
C SER A 404 10.13 25.18 -11.35
N ARG A 405 9.28 26.22 -11.42
CA ARG A 405 7.83 26.08 -11.61
C ARG A 405 7.56 25.53 -13.02
N SER A 406 7.86 24.26 -13.25
CA SER A 406 7.65 23.59 -14.54
C SER A 406 6.20 23.26 -14.75
#